data_AF-S8BK52-F1
#
_entry.id   AF-S8BK52-F1
#
_cell.length_a   1.000
_cell.length_b   1.000
_cell.length_c   1.000
_cell.angle_alpha   90.00
_cell.angle_beta   90.00
_cell.angle_gamma   90.00
#
_symmetry.space_group_name_H-M   'P 1'
#
loop_
_entity.id
_entity.type
_entity.pdbx_description
1 polymer ?
#
loop_
_entity_poly.entity_id
_entity_poly.type
_entity_poly.pdbx_seq_one_letter_code
_entity_poly.pdbx_strand_id
1 'polypeptide(L)'
;MFGKIKSITDNAKKELNKATSSGTSAMSGGSSSGGQQVVIALEPVASQIAIFPQFVAQKTESLVLKEKVFSFSGDSFDIMTVDKVPVFKVQGKKLSLSGRKIFADQQGNELFHLRKEHLTLHSTYYGEDSNEKALFEVKSKFSIGSSKAYVNFTDASGKAHSLLMKGNWFDTKSNIVDESTGAVVATISRKLFNLGEVFGGQQTYVLSVAPGVDMALMCAACICYDEKNNEKK
;
A
#
# COMPACT_ATOMS: atom_id res chain seq x y z
N MET A 1 -37.57 10.77 -65.64
CA MET A 1 -36.67 11.44 -64.68
C MET A 1 -36.64 10.62 -63.41
N PHE A 2 -35.45 10.10 -63.07
CA PHE A 2 -34.88 9.82 -61.73
C PHE A 2 -35.86 9.44 -60.59
N GLY A 3 -35.81 8.27 -59.95
CA GLY A 3 -34.70 7.34 -59.70
C GLY A 3 -34.13 7.53 -58.28
N LYS A 4 -34.23 6.47 -57.45
CA LYS A 4 -33.55 6.22 -56.15
C LYS A 4 -34.01 7.15 -55.00
N ILE A 5 -34.44 6.61 -53.84
CA ILE A 5 -33.57 6.12 -52.75
C ILE A 5 -34.35 5.13 -51.84
N LYS A 6 -33.89 3.86 -51.84
CA LYS A 6 -33.62 2.93 -50.70
C LYS A 6 -34.64 2.92 -49.54
N SER A 7 -35.35 1.85 -49.14
CA SER A 7 -35.21 0.38 -49.24
C SER A 7 -33.80 -0.17 -49.02
N ILE A 8 -33.30 0.00 -47.79
CA ILE A 8 -32.18 -0.77 -47.22
C ILE A 8 -32.44 -0.92 -45.71
N THR A 9 -33.19 -1.94 -45.31
CA THR A 9 -33.27 -2.35 -43.89
C THR A 9 -33.04 -3.86 -43.68
N ASP A 10 -32.85 -4.68 -44.73
CA ASP A 10 -32.87 -6.15 -44.55
C ASP A 10 -31.60 -6.91 -44.98
N ASN A 11 -30.40 -6.33 -44.93
CA ASN A 11 -29.18 -7.12 -45.23
C ASN A 11 -27.90 -6.62 -44.53
N ALA A 12 -27.83 -6.71 -43.20
CA ALA A 12 -26.59 -6.49 -42.45
C ALA A 12 -26.48 -7.29 -41.13
N LYS A 13 -27.05 -8.51 -41.06
CA LYS A 13 -26.96 -9.38 -39.86
C LYS A 13 -26.60 -10.84 -40.15
N LYS A 14 -26.00 -11.16 -41.29
CA LYS A 14 -25.75 -12.55 -41.67
C LYS A 14 -24.34 -12.89 -42.17
N GLU A 15 -23.29 -12.21 -41.71
CA GLU A 15 -21.91 -12.67 -41.97
C GLU A 15 -21.01 -12.21 -40.81
N LEU A 16 -20.83 -13.06 -39.79
CA LEU A 16 -19.66 -13.05 -38.87
C LEU A 16 -19.63 -14.22 -37.86
N ASN A 17 -20.63 -15.13 -37.86
CA ASN A 17 -20.57 -16.37 -37.08
C ASN A 17 -20.34 -17.60 -37.98
N LYS A 18 -19.13 -17.72 -38.57
CA LYS A 18 -18.69 -19.00 -39.17
C LYS A 18 -17.16 -19.14 -39.29
N ALA A 19 -16.50 -19.19 -38.14
CA ALA A 19 -15.19 -19.83 -37.91
C ALA A 19 -15.08 -19.91 -36.38
N THR A 20 -15.02 -21.05 -35.68
CA THR A 20 -14.22 -22.25 -35.90
C THR A 20 -14.78 -23.35 -35.01
N SER A 21 -14.97 -24.56 -35.52
CA SER A 21 -15.17 -25.77 -34.72
C SER A 21 -14.23 -26.87 -35.22
N SER A 22 -13.31 -27.33 -34.37
CA SER A 22 -12.97 -28.75 -34.15
C SER A 22 -11.69 -28.87 -33.32
N GLY A 23 -11.73 -29.71 -32.26
CA GLY A 23 -10.57 -30.02 -31.42
C GLY A 23 -10.94 -30.37 -29.97
N THR A 24 -11.52 -31.55 -29.77
CA THR A 24 -11.87 -32.19 -28.49
C THR A 24 -10.64 -32.65 -27.71
N SER A 25 -10.57 -32.36 -26.39
CA SER A 25 -10.25 -33.35 -25.34
C SER A 25 -10.27 -32.77 -23.91
N ALA A 26 -11.22 -33.29 -23.12
CA ALA A 26 -11.09 -33.78 -21.74
C ALA A 26 -10.72 -32.84 -20.55
N MET A 27 -11.65 -32.88 -19.57
CA MET A 27 -11.46 -32.96 -18.11
C MET A 27 -11.42 -31.67 -17.25
N SER A 28 -12.49 -31.59 -16.44
CA SER A 28 -12.56 -31.20 -15.02
C SER A 28 -12.15 -29.79 -14.59
N GLY A 29 -13.08 -29.08 -13.96
CA GLY A 29 -12.75 -27.98 -13.05
C GLY A 29 -13.96 -27.11 -12.77
N GLY A 30 -14.53 -27.25 -11.57
CA GLY A 30 -15.67 -26.47 -11.12
C GLY A 30 -15.41 -24.96 -11.18
N SER A 31 -16.41 -24.22 -11.62
CA SER A 31 -16.40 -22.76 -11.62
C SER A 31 -16.51 -22.24 -10.19
N SER A 32 -15.38 -22.05 -9.53
CA SER A 32 -15.28 -21.14 -8.39
C SER A 32 -15.27 -19.71 -8.94
N SER A 33 -16.35 -18.97 -8.70
CA SER A 33 -16.46 -17.53 -8.88
C SER A 33 -15.42 -16.82 -7.99
N GLY A 34 -14.20 -16.66 -8.49
CA GLY A 34 -13.16 -15.86 -7.83
C GLY A 34 -13.41 -14.38 -8.11
N GLY A 35 -13.73 -13.62 -7.06
CA GLY A 35 -13.84 -12.16 -7.15
C GLY A 35 -12.55 -11.55 -7.69
N GLN A 36 -12.66 -10.77 -8.78
CA GLN A 36 -11.54 -10.02 -9.35
C GLN A 36 -11.00 -9.04 -8.30
N GLN A 37 -9.74 -9.21 -7.94
CA GLN A 37 -9.00 -8.26 -7.11
C GLN A 37 -8.72 -7.01 -7.94
N VAL A 38 -9.38 -5.89 -7.62
CA VAL A 38 -9.13 -4.61 -8.29
C VAL A 38 -7.80 -4.06 -7.76
N VAL A 39 -6.71 -4.34 -8.47
CA VAL A 39 -5.42 -3.68 -8.24
C VAL A 39 -5.58 -2.21 -8.64
N ILE A 40 -5.47 -1.31 -7.67
CA ILE A 40 -5.54 0.13 -7.94
C ILE A 40 -4.26 0.52 -8.66
N ALA A 41 -4.34 0.83 -9.95
CA ALA A 41 -3.23 1.44 -10.68
C ALA A 41 -3.04 2.89 -10.23
N LEU A 42 -1.79 3.28 -9.96
CA LEU A 42 -1.39 4.63 -9.60
C LEU A 42 -0.45 5.18 -10.66
N GLU A 43 -0.60 6.46 -10.96
CA GLU A 43 0.30 7.17 -11.89
C GLU A 43 1.73 7.24 -11.33
N PRO A 44 2.77 7.10 -12.18
CA PRO A 44 4.15 7.32 -11.78
C PRO A 44 4.37 8.73 -11.22
N VAL A 45 5.22 8.86 -10.20
CA VAL A 45 5.66 10.18 -9.73
C VAL A 45 6.72 10.77 -10.67
N ALA A 46 6.74 12.10 -10.82
CA ALA A 46 7.64 12.80 -11.74
C ALA A 46 9.12 12.72 -11.33
N SER A 47 9.41 12.47 -10.06
CA SER A 47 10.76 12.29 -9.53
C SER A 47 10.69 11.30 -8.38
N GLN A 48 11.77 10.57 -8.18
CA GLN A 48 11.85 9.55 -7.13
C GLN A 48 11.60 10.17 -5.74
N ILE A 49 10.78 9.49 -4.94
CA ILE A 49 10.44 9.87 -3.56
C ILE A 49 10.89 8.72 -2.65
N ALA A 50 12.13 8.79 -2.16
CA ALA A 50 12.75 7.65 -1.48
C ALA A 50 13.83 8.00 -0.46
N ILE A 51 13.94 7.14 0.56
CA ILE A 51 15.09 7.05 1.47
C ILE A 51 15.95 5.86 1.09
N PHE A 52 15.32 4.76 0.63
CA PHE A 52 15.97 3.54 0.19
C PHE A 52 15.73 3.32 -1.31
N PRO A 53 16.61 3.84 -2.20
CA PRO A 53 16.42 3.76 -3.64
C PRO A 53 16.21 2.34 -4.19
N GLN A 54 16.80 1.33 -3.53
CA GLN A 54 16.68 -0.07 -3.90
C GLN A 54 15.28 -0.66 -3.68
N PHE A 55 14.43 0.01 -2.90
CA PHE A 55 13.04 -0.41 -2.62
C PHE A 55 12.00 0.49 -3.29
N VAL A 56 12.41 1.22 -4.34
CA VAL A 56 11.46 1.99 -5.15
C VAL A 56 10.68 1.10 -6.09
N ALA A 57 9.36 1.25 -6.02
CA ALA A 57 8.43 0.53 -6.89
C ALA A 57 8.66 0.94 -8.36
N GLN A 58 8.86 -0.05 -9.24
CA GLN A 58 9.04 0.17 -10.69
C GLN A 58 7.70 0.27 -11.45
N LYS A 59 6.66 -0.31 -10.85
CA LYS A 59 5.25 -0.27 -11.26
C LYS A 59 4.41 -0.05 -10.00
N THR A 60 3.10 0.12 -10.14
CA THR A 60 2.25 0.12 -8.94
C THR A 60 2.36 -1.22 -8.24
N GLU A 61 2.83 -1.21 -7.01
CA GLU A 61 3.06 -2.42 -6.21
C GLU A 61 2.09 -2.43 -5.03
N SER A 62 1.39 -3.54 -4.83
CA SER A 62 0.39 -3.69 -3.76
C SER A 62 0.92 -4.61 -2.66
N LEU A 63 1.07 -4.05 -1.47
CA LEU A 63 1.63 -4.69 -0.29
C LEU A 63 0.53 -4.99 0.73
N VAL A 64 0.54 -6.18 1.31
CA VAL A 64 -0.39 -6.64 2.34
C VAL A 64 0.21 -6.37 3.71
N LEU A 65 -0.51 -5.60 4.51
CA LEU A 65 -0.14 -5.17 5.86
C LEU A 65 -1.15 -5.75 6.88
N LYS A 66 -0.66 -6.37 7.95
CA LYS A 66 -1.46 -7.07 8.97
C LYS A 66 -1.69 -6.21 10.23
N GLU A 67 -2.92 -5.76 10.48
CA GLU A 67 -3.28 -4.81 11.55
C GLU A 67 -2.93 -5.31 12.96
N LYS A 68 -3.30 -6.55 13.29
CA LYS A 68 -3.16 -7.11 14.65
C LYS A 68 -1.74 -7.49 15.07
N VAL A 69 -0.74 -7.35 14.20
CA VAL A 69 0.69 -7.57 14.51
C VAL A 69 1.48 -6.26 14.58
N PHE A 70 0.83 -5.12 14.31
CA PHE A 70 1.47 -3.81 14.38
C PHE A 70 1.61 -3.27 15.80
N SER A 71 0.83 -3.76 16.77
CA SER A 71 1.02 -3.46 18.19
C SER A 71 2.48 -3.59 18.59
N PHE A 72 3.05 -2.65 19.34
CA PHE A 72 4.37 -2.81 19.97
C PHE A 72 4.42 -3.93 21.05
N SER A 73 3.53 -4.92 21.00
CA SER A 73 3.48 -6.12 21.86
C SER A 73 4.67 -7.08 21.68
N GLY A 74 5.56 -6.83 20.72
CA GLY A 74 6.76 -7.65 20.49
C GLY A 74 6.61 -8.72 19.41
N ASP A 75 5.48 -8.75 18.69
CA ASP A 75 5.28 -9.67 17.58
C ASP A 75 6.07 -9.24 16.33
N SER A 76 6.53 -10.25 15.58
CA SER A 76 7.22 -10.06 14.30
C SER A 76 6.31 -10.49 13.15
N PHE A 77 6.40 -9.81 12.02
CA PHE A 77 5.55 -10.10 10.86
C PHE A 77 6.24 -9.77 9.54
N ASP A 78 5.78 -10.44 8.49
CA ASP A 78 6.21 -10.20 7.13
C ASP A 78 5.24 -9.25 6.41
N ILE A 79 5.80 -8.39 5.56
CA ILE A 79 5.06 -7.62 4.57
C ILE A 79 5.29 -8.28 3.22
N MET A 80 4.20 -8.59 2.52
CA MET A 80 4.21 -9.35 1.28
C MET A 80 3.48 -8.58 0.19
N THR A 81 3.74 -8.88 -1.07
CA THR A 81 2.89 -8.45 -2.17
C THR A 81 1.53 -9.18 -2.12
N VAL A 82 0.54 -8.69 -2.87
CA VAL A 82 -0.74 -9.40 -3.06
C VAL A 82 -0.58 -10.79 -3.69
N ASP A 83 0.52 -11.01 -4.43
CA ASP A 83 0.91 -12.30 -5.00
C ASP A 83 1.67 -13.20 -4.01
N LYS A 84 1.66 -12.85 -2.71
CA LYS A 84 2.31 -13.61 -1.62
C LYS A 84 3.84 -13.66 -1.70
N VAL A 85 4.46 -12.71 -2.39
CA VAL A 85 5.93 -12.59 -2.43
C VAL A 85 6.38 -11.77 -1.21
N PRO A 86 7.22 -12.29 -0.32
CA PRO A 86 7.67 -11.54 0.85
C PRO A 86 8.67 -10.44 0.45
N VAL A 87 8.49 -9.23 0.98
CA VAL A 87 9.28 -8.05 0.63
C VAL A 87 10.06 -7.53 1.83
N PHE A 88 9.41 -7.40 2.99
CA PHE A 88 10.03 -6.90 4.22
C PHE A 88 9.69 -7.76 5.43
N LYS A 89 10.52 -7.62 6.47
CA LYS A 89 10.31 -8.18 7.80
C LYS A 89 10.28 -7.05 8.81
N VAL A 90 9.28 -7.07 9.68
CA VAL A 90 9.20 -6.14 10.80
C VAL A 90 9.25 -6.95 12.09
N GLN A 91 10.26 -6.70 12.90
CA GLN A 91 10.54 -7.48 14.10
C GLN A 91 10.31 -6.62 15.34
N GLY A 92 9.33 -7.01 16.17
CA GLY A 92 9.19 -6.47 17.51
C GLY A 92 10.28 -7.02 18.45
N LYS A 93 10.90 -6.17 19.26
CA LYS A 93 11.76 -6.66 20.35
C LYS A 93 10.90 -7.14 21.52
N LYS A 94 10.82 -8.46 21.72
CA LYS A 94 10.09 -9.14 22.81
C LYS A 94 10.45 -8.69 24.24
N LEU A 95 11.53 -7.91 24.42
CA LEU A 95 12.01 -7.41 25.71
C LEU A 95 12.37 -5.91 25.71
N SER A 96 12.01 -5.13 24.69
CA SER A 96 12.32 -3.68 24.73
C SER A 96 11.20 -2.90 25.41
N LEU A 97 11.50 -2.33 26.59
CA LEU A 97 10.66 -1.31 27.22
C LEU A 97 10.48 -0.06 26.33
N SER A 98 11.35 0.11 25.32
CA SER A 98 11.32 1.26 24.42
C SER A 98 10.20 1.24 23.38
N GLY A 99 9.57 0.07 23.13
CA GLY A 99 8.68 -0.10 21.99
C GLY A 99 9.41 0.22 20.67
N ARG A 100 10.49 -0.52 20.36
CA ARG A 100 11.22 -0.40 19.08
C ARG A 100 10.88 -1.58 18.16
N LYS A 101 10.69 -1.29 16.87
CA LYS A 101 10.48 -2.28 15.80
C LYS A 101 11.59 -2.16 14.78
N ILE A 102 12.21 -3.27 14.42
CA ILE A 102 13.27 -3.31 13.41
C ILE A 102 12.63 -3.62 12.08
N PHE A 103 12.83 -2.74 11.09
CA PHE A 103 12.38 -2.95 9.72
C PHE A 103 13.57 -3.42 8.88
N ALA A 104 13.45 -4.57 8.23
CA ALA A 104 14.52 -5.24 7.49
C ALA A 104 14.02 -5.80 6.16
N ASP A 105 14.94 -6.06 5.24
CA ASP A 105 14.65 -6.81 4.01
C ASP A 105 14.55 -8.33 4.26
N GLN A 106 14.37 -9.10 3.19
CA GLN A 106 14.27 -10.56 3.28
C GLN A 106 15.59 -11.25 3.66
N GLN A 107 16.72 -10.64 3.34
CA GLN A 107 18.06 -11.12 3.67
C GLN A 107 18.43 -10.82 5.13
N GLY A 108 17.64 -10.00 5.83
CA GLY A 108 17.87 -9.59 7.21
C GLY A 108 18.74 -8.34 7.33
N ASN A 109 18.97 -7.61 6.24
CA ASN A 109 19.63 -6.32 6.32
C ASN A 109 18.67 -5.30 6.93
N GLU A 110 19.06 -4.72 8.06
CA GLU A 110 18.26 -3.70 8.74
C GLU A 110 18.23 -2.41 7.92
N LEU A 111 17.03 -1.87 7.70
CA LEU A 111 16.81 -0.61 7.00
C LEU A 111 16.72 0.55 8.00
N PHE A 112 15.88 0.39 9.03
CA PHE A 112 15.67 1.38 10.08
C PHE A 112 14.98 0.76 11.29
N HIS A 113 15.06 1.46 12.42
CA HIS A 113 14.30 1.16 13.63
C HIS A 113 13.15 2.16 13.76
N LEU A 114 11.92 1.65 13.83
CA LEU A 114 10.76 2.45 14.18
C LEU A 114 10.69 2.62 15.70
N ARG A 115 10.62 3.87 16.13
CA ARG A 115 10.52 4.27 17.53
C ARG A 115 9.39 5.28 17.70
N LYS A 116 8.59 5.11 18.75
CA LYS A 116 7.66 6.13 19.20
C LYS A 116 8.39 7.16 20.07
N GLU A 117 8.10 8.44 19.86
CA GLU A 117 8.51 9.49 20.78
C GLU A 117 7.71 9.35 22.09
N HIS A 118 8.43 9.20 23.21
CA HIS A 118 7.82 9.13 24.54
C HIS A 118 7.68 10.54 25.11
N LEU A 119 6.64 10.80 25.91
CA LEU A 119 6.39 12.06 26.64
C LEU A 119 5.84 13.25 25.81
N THR A 120 5.29 13.02 24.62
CA THR A 120 4.60 14.06 23.83
C THR A 120 3.08 13.89 23.82
N LEU A 121 2.33 15.01 23.79
CA LEU A 121 0.86 15.01 23.70
C LEU A 121 0.35 14.55 22.32
N HIS A 122 1.23 14.52 21.32
CA HIS A 122 0.94 14.11 19.95
C HIS A 122 1.77 12.89 19.61
N SER A 123 1.19 11.86 19.01
CA SER A 123 1.97 10.69 18.58
C SER A 123 2.91 11.08 17.43
N THR A 124 4.21 11.14 17.74
CA THR A 124 5.30 11.23 16.78
C THR A 124 6.05 9.91 16.76
N TYR A 125 6.44 9.46 15.57
CA TYR A 125 7.30 8.29 15.38
C TYR A 125 8.50 8.68 14.52
N TYR A 126 9.61 8.02 14.76
CA TYR A 126 10.85 8.18 14.00
C TYR A 126 11.26 6.84 13.39
N GLY A 127 11.72 6.89 12.14
CA GLY A 127 12.58 5.85 11.58
C GLY A 127 14.03 6.27 11.78
N GLU A 128 14.78 5.51 12.56
CA GLU A 128 16.17 5.81 12.91
C GLU A 128 17.13 4.82 12.24
N ASP A 129 18.34 5.26 11.90
CA ASP A 129 19.42 4.35 11.51
C ASP A 129 20.06 3.65 12.74
N SER A 130 21.09 2.85 12.52
CA SER A 130 21.81 2.15 13.58
C SER A 130 22.51 3.06 14.60
N ASN A 131 22.70 4.34 14.27
CA ASN A 131 23.31 5.36 15.13
C ASN A 131 22.24 6.24 15.81
N GLU A 132 20.98 5.84 15.77
CA GLU A 132 19.84 6.60 16.29
C GLU A 132 19.61 7.95 15.58
N LYS A 133 20.15 8.13 14.37
CA LYS A 133 19.88 9.31 13.55
C LYS A 133 18.53 9.14 12.85
N ALA A 134 17.64 10.11 13.02
CA ALA A 134 16.36 10.14 12.32
C ALA A 134 16.55 10.23 10.79
N LEU A 135 15.99 9.25 10.08
CA LEU A 135 15.88 9.20 8.62
C LEU A 135 14.55 9.83 8.17
N PHE A 136 13.48 9.59 8.93
CA PHE A 136 12.17 10.17 8.71
C PHE A 136 11.38 10.32 10.01
N GLU A 137 10.41 11.23 9.97
CA GLU A 137 9.45 11.49 11.04
C GLU A 137 8.03 11.23 10.52
N VAL A 138 7.23 10.49 11.29
CA VAL A 138 5.78 10.36 11.08
C VAL A 138 5.07 11.09 12.22
N LYS A 139 4.49 12.25 11.90
CA LYS A 139 3.86 13.13 12.88
C LYS A 139 2.36 13.20 12.68
N SER A 140 1.61 12.80 13.70
CA SER A 140 0.17 13.01 13.72
C SER A 140 -0.17 14.43 14.17
N LYS A 141 -1.12 15.06 13.48
CA LYS A 141 -1.78 16.30 13.93
C LYS A 141 -3.27 16.03 14.16
N PHE A 142 -3.75 16.38 15.35
CA PHE A 142 -5.19 16.39 15.62
C PHE A 142 -5.81 17.59 14.91
N SER A 143 -6.88 17.37 14.15
CA SER A 143 -7.69 18.43 13.54
C SER A 143 -9.14 18.18 13.93
N ILE A 144 -9.86 19.22 14.31
CA ILE A 144 -11.28 19.12 14.65
C ILE A 144 -12.03 18.56 13.43
N GLY A 145 -12.62 17.37 13.56
CA GLY A 145 -13.36 16.68 12.50
C GLY A 145 -12.55 15.81 11.53
N SER A 146 -11.21 15.73 11.62
CA SER A 146 -10.42 14.80 10.79
C SER A 146 -9.04 14.47 11.40
N SER A 147 -8.50 13.28 11.11
CA SER A 147 -7.11 12.94 11.41
C SER A 147 -6.18 13.28 10.25
N LYS A 148 -5.07 13.96 10.55
CA LYS A 148 -3.97 14.18 9.61
C LYS A 148 -2.68 13.58 10.16
N ALA A 149 -1.86 13.04 9.27
CA ALA A 149 -0.47 12.71 9.58
C ALA A 149 0.44 13.14 8.44
N TYR A 150 1.66 13.44 8.81
CA TYR A 150 2.71 13.92 7.92
C TYR A 150 3.88 12.96 8.01
N VAL A 151 4.45 12.58 6.88
CA VAL A 151 5.72 11.85 6.78
C VAL A 151 6.75 12.83 6.24
N ASN A 152 7.68 13.25 7.09
CA ASN A 152 8.72 14.20 6.75
C ASN A 152 10.05 13.47 6.64
N PHE A 153 10.79 13.70 5.56
CA PHE A 153 12.12 13.12 5.39
C PHE A 153 12.95 13.92 4.39
N THR A 154 14.24 13.62 4.31
CA THR A 154 15.14 14.15 3.29
C THR A 154 15.64 13.00 2.44
N ASP A 155 15.53 13.10 1.12
CA ASP A 155 16.01 12.06 0.21
C ASP A 155 17.54 12.08 0.06
N ALA A 156 18.08 11.08 -0.67
CA ALA A 156 19.52 10.97 -0.92
C ALA A 156 20.12 12.16 -1.69
N SER A 157 19.29 12.97 -2.38
CA SER A 157 19.73 14.19 -3.07
C SER A 157 19.76 15.42 -2.16
N GLY A 158 19.31 15.29 -0.90
CA GLY A 158 19.19 16.39 0.05
C GLY A 158 17.88 17.17 -0.07
N LYS A 159 16.93 16.73 -0.89
CA LYS A 159 15.62 17.37 -1.03
C LYS A 159 14.70 16.95 0.12
N ALA A 160 14.09 17.92 0.78
CA ALA A 160 13.08 17.69 1.80
C ALA A 160 11.72 17.34 1.16
N HIS A 161 11.04 16.36 1.75
CA HIS A 161 9.71 15.90 1.33
C HIS A 161 8.75 15.90 2.53
N SER A 162 7.49 16.24 2.26
CA SER A 162 6.38 16.12 3.21
C SER A 162 5.23 15.40 2.53
N LEU A 163 4.91 14.20 3.02
CA LEU A 163 3.82 13.39 2.51
C LEU A 163 2.65 13.44 3.48
N LEU A 164 1.50 13.80 2.98
CA LEU A 164 0.29 14.05 3.73
C LEU A 164 -0.67 12.87 3.62
N MET A 165 -1.02 12.34 4.78
CA MET A 165 -2.10 11.38 4.96
C MET A 165 -3.32 12.15 5.50
N LYS A 166 -4.36 12.30 4.66
CA LYS A 166 -5.61 13.01 4.99
C LYS A 166 -6.78 12.03 5.07
N GLY A 167 -7.64 12.18 6.08
CA GLY A 167 -8.96 11.56 6.14
C GLY A 167 -9.18 10.62 7.31
N ASN A 168 -10.33 9.96 7.31
CA ASN A 168 -10.62 8.84 8.19
C ASN A 168 -9.95 7.61 7.60
N TRP A 169 -8.78 7.26 8.10
CA TRP A 169 -8.04 6.10 7.61
C TRP A 169 -8.74 4.74 7.88
N PHE A 170 -9.77 4.75 8.74
CA PHE A 170 -10.70 3.63 8.95
C PHE A 170 -11.80 3.55 7.90
N ASP A 171 -11.94 4.56 7.04
CA ASP A 171 -12.75 4.40 5.85
C ASP A 171 -12.10 3.37 4.93
N THR A 172 -12.92 2.87 4.02
CA THR A 172 -12.57 1.84 3.05
C THR A 172 -11.28 2.15 2.26
N LYS A 173 -10.99 3.43 1.99
CA LYS A 173 -9.90 3.86 1.12
C LYS A 173 -9.32 5.19 1.62
N SER A 174 -8.00 5.34 1.55
CA SER A 174 -7.31 6.60 1.90
C SER A 174 -6.06 6.80 1.06
N ASN A 175 -5.75 8.05 0.72
CA ASN A 175 -4.58 8.39 -0.09
C ASN A 175 -3.47 9.02 0.77
N ILE A 176 -2.23 8.75 0.39
CA ILE A 176 -1.04 9.49 0.80
C ILE A 176 -0.63 10.38 -0.37
N VAL A 177 -0.44 11.67 -0.12
CA VAL A 177 -0.23 12.69 -1.15
C VAL A 177 1.06 13.45 -0.87
N ASP A 178 1.90 13.66 -1.87
CA ASP A 178 3.04 14.59 -1.77
C ASP A 178 2.52 16.03 -1.74
N GLU A 179 2.82 16.78 -0.68
CA GLU A 179 2.32 18.16 -0.53
C GLU A 179 2.90 19.12 -1.55
N SER A 180 4.09 18.84 -2.09
CA SER A 180 4.76 19.73 -3.03
C SER A 180 4.20 19.61 -4.45
N THR A 181 3.80 18.40 -4.86
CA THR A 181 3.32 18.11 -6.21
C THR A 181 1.82 17.86 -6.30
N GLY A 182 1.17 17.51 -5.18
CA GLY A 182 -0.20 17.03 -5.14
C GLY A 182 -0.38 15.59 -5.67
N ALA A 183 0.72 14.90 -6.02
CA ALA A 183 0.68 13.55 -6.54
C ALA A 183 0.26 12.54 -5.46
N VAL A 184 -0.57 11.57 -5.83
CA VAL A 184 -0.91 10.43 -4.96
C VAL A 184 0.25 9.43 -5.00
N VAL A 185 1.01 9.37 -3.91
CA VAL A 185 2.21 8.52 -3.81
C VAL A 185 1.88 7.11 -3.33
N ALA A 186 0.78 6.96 -2.60
CA ALA A 186 0.26 5.67 -2.18
C ALA A 186 -1.23 5.72 -1.86
N THR A 187 -1.87 4.57 -1.84
CA THR A 187 -3.28 4.40 -1.50
C THR A 187 -3.46 3.19 -0.61
N ILE A 188 -4.26 3.33 0.43
CA ILE A 188 -4.57 2.28 1.39
C ILE A 188 -6.01 1.84 1.15
N SER A 189 -6.25 0.53 1.09
CA SER A 189 -7.57 -0.09 0.90
C SER A 189 -7.82 -1.17 1.94
N ARG A 190 -8.89 -1.00 2.73
CA ARG A 190 -9.36 -1.99 3.73
C ARG A 190 -10.42 -2.95 3.17
N LYS A 191 -11.07 -2.63 2.04
CA LYS A 191 -12.06 -3.53 1.39
C LYS A 191 -11.36 -4.62 0.62
N LEU A 192 -11.09 -5.74 1.28
CA LEU A 192 -10.67 -6.97 0.63
C LEU A 192 -11.31 -8.15 1.35
N PHE A 193 -12.62 -8.30 1.16
CA PHE A 193 -13.44 -9.39 1.73
C PHE A 193 -12.82 -10.79 1.50
N ASN A 194 -11.87 -10.95 0.58
CA ASN A 194 -11.18 -12.22 0.31
C ASN A 194 -9.72 -12.30 0.82
N LEU A 195 -9.05 -11.20 1.17
CA LEU A 195 -7.65 -11.29 1.63
C LEU A 195 -7.56 -11.90 3.03
N GLY A 196 -8.50 -11.60 3.91
CA GLY A 196 -8.49 -12.17 5.25
C GLY A 196 -8.65 -13.69 5.25
N GLU A 197 -9.38 -14.24 4.29
CA GLU A 197 -9.52 -15.68 4.07
C GLU A 197 -8.26 -16.29 3.42
N VAL A 198 -7.67 -15.60 2.43
CA VAL A 198 -6.48 -16.06 1.68
C VAL A 198 -5.17 -15.93 2.46
N PHE A 199 -5.09 -15.00 3.40
CA PHE A 199 -3.92 -14.73 4.27
C PHE A 199 -4.17 -15.10 5.75
N GLY A 200 -5.28 -15.77 6.06
CA GLY A 200 -5.54 -16.39 7.36
C GLY A 200 -5.74 -15.44 8.53
N GLY A 201 -6.24 -14.21 8.30
CA GLY A 201 -6.42 -13.21 9.35
C GLY A 201 -7.47 -12.16 9.03
N GLN A 202 -8.39 -11.90 9.97
CA GLN A 202 -9.53 -10.99 9.81
C GLN A 202 -9.18 -9.49 9.70
N GLN A 203 -7.90 -9.09 9.77
CA GLN A 203 -7.50 -7.68 9.84
C GLN A 203 -6.23 -7.41 9.02
N THR A 204 -6.39 -7.32 7.70
CA THR A 204 -5.33 -6.97 6.75
C THR A 204 -5.81 -5.87 5.80
N TYR A 205 -4.96 -4.92 5.47
CA TYR A 205 -5.21 -3.93 4.42
C TYR A 205 -4.13 -3.97 3.35
N VAL A 206 -4.45 -3.45 2.17
CA VAL A 206 -3.49 -3.30 1.07
C VAL A 206 -3.04 -1.86 0.96
N LEU A 207 -1.73 -1.70 0.86
CA LEU A 207 -1.03 -0.49 0.51
C LEU A 207 -0.58 -0.61 -0.96
N SER A 208 -1.19 0.15 -1.86
CA SER A 208 -0.70 0.34 -3.23
C SER A 208 0.27 1.51 -3.26
N VAL A 209 1.49 1.28 -3.73
CA VAL A 209 2.58 2.27 -3.82
C VAL A 209 2.78 2.65 -5.28
N ALA A 210 2.85 3.96 -5.58
CA ALA A 210 3.03 4.45 -6.93
C ALA A 210 4.44 4.15 -7.49
N PRO A 211 4.59 3.98 -8.82
CA PRO A 211 5.91 3.87 -9.43
C PRO A 211 6.78 5.09 -9.09
N GLY A 212 8.03 4.88 -8.69
CA GLY A 212 8.96 5.94 -8.28
C GLY A 212 8.94 6.26 -6.76
N VAL A 213 8.13 5.56 -5.97
CA VAL A 213 8.01 5.77 -4.52
C VAL A 213 8.61 4.60 -3.73
N ASP A 214 9.27 4.92 -2.62
CA ASP A 214 9.87 3.98 -1.68
C ASP A 214 8.83 3.17 -0.91
N MET A 215 8.83 1.86 -1.14
CA MET A 215 7.90 0.92 -0.50
C MET A 215 8.13 0.79 1.01
N ALA A 216 9.38 0.83 1.48
CA ALA A 216 9.70 0.66 2.89
C ALA A 216 9.22 1.87 3.71
N LEU A 217 9.41 3.08 3.17
CA LEU A 217 8.89 4.32 3.76
C LEU A 217 7.35 4.32 3.84
N MET A 218 6.67 3.90 2.78
CA MET A 218 5.20 3.86 2.76
C MET A 218 4.66 2.81 3.74
N CYS A 219 5.32 1.66 3.87
CA CYS A 219 4.98 0.67 4.89
C CYS A 219 5.13 1.22 6.31
N ALA A 220 6.27 1.87 6.59
CA ALA A 220 6.53 2.50 7.88
C ALA A 220 5.47 3.54 8.24
N ALA A 221 5.11 4.42 7.30
CA ALA A 221 4.07 5.42 7.50
C ALA A 221 2.73 4.77 7.92
N CYS A 222 2.35 3.68 7.26
CA CYS A 222 1.12 2.94 7.58
C CYS A 222 1.19 2.27 8.95
N ILE A 223 2.32 1.66 9.32
CA ILE A 223 2.53 1.04 10.63
C ILE A 223 2.43 2.08 11.76
N CYS A 224 3.13 3.20 11.64
CA CYS A 224 3.12 4.28 12.65
C CYS A 224 1.71 4.86 12.84
N TYR A 225 0.96 4.98 11.74
CA TYR A 225 -0.41 5.45 11.81
C TYR A 225 -1.35 4.43 12.47
N ASP A 226 -1.16 3.14 12.19
CA ASP A 226 -1.93 2.06 12.83
C ASP A 226 -1.80 2.06 14.33
N GLU A 227 -0.56 2.13 14.80
CA GLU A 227 -0.26 2.12 16.23
C GLU A 227 -0.97 3.27 16.94
N LYS A 228 -0.88 4.49 16.38
CA LYS A 228 -1.53 5.68 16.91
C LYS A 228 -3.04 5.55 17.02
N ASN A 229 -3.70 4.77 16.15
CA ASN A 229 -5.14 4.58 16.28
C ASN A 229 -5.49 3.48 17.30
N ASN A 230 -4.69 2.43 17.40
CA ASN A 230 -4.93 1.35 18.36
C ASN A 230 -4.72 1.79 19.82
N GLU A 231 -3.89 2.81 20.07
CA GLU A 231 -3.70 3.41 21.41
C GLU A 231 -4.94 4.11 22.00
N LYS A 232 -5.94 4.47 21.17
CA LYS A 232 -7.13 5.19 21.62
C LYS A 232 -8.25 4.29 22.13
N LYS A 233 -8.03 2.97 22.19
CA LYS A 233 -8.96 1.97 22.74
C LYS A 233 -8.48 1.50 24.10
#